data_AF-A0A1M7ZXZ8-F1
#
_entry.id   AF-A0A1M7ZXZ8-F1
#
_cell.length_a   1.000
_cell.length_b   1.000
_cell.length_c   1.000
_cell.angle_alpha   90.00
_cell.angle_beta   90.00
_cell.angle_gamma   90.00
#
_symmetry.space_group_name_H-M   'P 1'
#
loop_
_entity.id
_entity.type
_entity.pdbx_description
1 polymer ?
#
loop_
_entity_poly.entity_id
_entity_poly.type
_entity_poly.pdbx_seq_one_letter_code
_entity_poly.pdbx_strand_id
1 'polypeptide(L)'
;MNINLIIILSFMLSFLIFGNYGIHLYFKNKRKLLFKKIGHQKFLEIKNIETEIYAAGKLSSSFQLFTCDVILFDEKLLIILRKKIFNMQQSIIQIAKNEYTEKLDGVSKVYLLEKYETSERKIKIKATQHLIVKAHFEINLNFKDNFNELKTVSEFINEKLK
;
A
#
# COMPACT_ATOMS: atom_id res chain seq x y z
N MET A 1 19.21 -14.01 36.54
CA MET A 1 19.27 -13.12 35.34
C MET A 1 19.84 -11.79 35.79
N ASN A 2 20.91 -11.29 35.15
CA ASN A 2 21.65 -10.12 35.63
C ASN A 2 20.79 -8.84 35.47
N ILE A 3 20.72 -7.95 36.47
CA ILE A 3 19.83 -6.77 36.47
C ILE A 3 20.06 -5.89 35.24
N ASN A 4 21.33 -5.73 34.83
CA ASN A 4 21.70 -4.98 33.63
C ASN A 4 21.09 -5.57 32.34
N LEU A 5 21.01 -6.90 32.24
CA LEU A 5 20.38 -7.57 31.09
C LEU A 5 18.88 -7.30 31.04
N ILE A 6 18.22 -7.26 32.21
CA ILE A 6 16.78 -6.95 32.31
C ILE A 6 16.50 -5.52 31.84
N ILE A 7 17.34 -4.55 32.25
CA ILE A 7 17.19 -3.15 31.83
C ILE A 7 17.38 -3.00 30.32
N ILE A 8 18.41 -3.63 29.75
CA ILE A 8 18.68 -3.59 28.30
C ILE A 8 17.50 -4.18 27.53
N LEU A 9 17.02 -5.37 27.92
CA LEU A 9 15.88 -6.01 27.29
C LEU A 9 14.60 -5.17 27.40
N SER A 10 14.37 -4.55 28.56
CA SER A 10 13.22 -3.66 28.78
C SER A 10 13.27 -2.44 27.89
N PHE A 11 14.45 -1.83 27.73
CA PHE A 11 14.65 -0.69 26.84
C PHE A 11 14.42 -1.09 25.37
N MET A 12 15.00 -2.21 24.92
CA MET A 12 14.80 -2.71 23.56
C MET A 12 13.33 -3.02 23.28
N LEU A 13 12.63 -3.66 24.21
CA LEU A 13 11.21 -3.97 24.07
C LEU A 13 10.37 -2.69 24.01
N SER A 14 10.67 -1.71 24.86
CA SER A 14 9.98 -0.41 24.84
C SER A 14 10.16 0.28 23.49
N PHE A 15 11.38 0.30 22.94
CA PHE A 15 11.67 0.91 21.65
C PHE A 15 10.90 0.21 20.51
N LEU A 16 10.79 -1.11 20.55
CA LEU A 16 9.99 -1.86 19.57
C LEU A 16 8.49 -1.53 19.67
N ILE A 17 7.95 -1.42 20.88
CA ILE A 17 6.53 -1.10 21.10
C ILE A 17 6.24 0.34 20.65
N PHE A 18 6.97 1.32 21.19
CA PHE A 18 6.78 2.73 20.88
C PHE A 18 7.11 3.05 19.42
N GLY A 19 8.14 2.42 18.85
CA GLY A 19 8.48 2.56 17.43
C GLY A 19 7.37 2.08 16.51
N ASN A 20 6.84 0.87 16.75
CA ASN A 20 5.70 0.35 15.97
C ASN A 20 4.45 1.24 16.13
N TYR A 21 4.17 1.71 17.34
CA TYR A 21 3.05 2.61 17.60
C TYR A 21 3.22 3.97 16.91
N GLY A 22 4.44 4.54 16.92
CA GLY A 22 4.77 5.76 16.20
C GLY A 22 4.55 5.63 14.69
N ILE A 23 4.99 4.51 14.09
CA ILE A 23 4.75 4.22 12.67
C ILE A 23 3.25 4.14 12.37
N HIS A 24 2.48 3.47 13.24
CA HIS A 24 1.03 3.39 13.11
C HIS A 24 0.36 4.77 13.13
N LEU A 25 0.72 5.62 14.12
CA LEU A 25 0.18 6.97 14.22
C LEU A 25 0.57 7.84 13.03
N TYR A 26 1.81 7.72 12.55
CA TYR A 26 2.27 8.41 11.35
C TYR A 26 1.39 8.09 10.14
N PHE A 27 1.15 6.80 9.85
CA PHE A 27 0.29 6.41 8.73
C PHE A 27 -1.19 6.70 8.97
N LYS A 28 -1.65 6.65 10.23
CA LYS A 28 -3.00 7.09 10.60
C LYS A 28 -3.22 8.56 10.26
N ASN A 29 -2.23 9.43 10.52
CA ASN A 29 -2.28 10.84 10.17
C ASN A 29 -2.21 11.05 8.64
N LYS A 30 -1.36 10.31 7.94
CA LYS A 30 -1.31 10.31 6.47
C LYS A 30 -2.65 9.93 5.84
N ARG A 31 -3.33 8.91 6.37
CA ARG A 31 -4.68 8.52 5.93
C ARG A 31 -5.67 9.67 6.13
N LYS A 32 -5.66 10.35 7.28
CA LYS A 32 -6.52 11.53 7.52
C LYS A 32 -6.27 12.63 6.49
N LEU A 33 -5.00 12.92 6.17
CA LEU A 33 -4.64 13.92 5.16
C LEU A 33 -5.17 13.54 3.77
N LEU A 34 -5.03 12.27 3.38
CA LEU A 34 -5.57 11.76 2.12
C LEU A 34 -7.09 11.97 2.04
N PHE A 35 -7.83 11.51 3.04
CA PHE A 35 -9.29 11.66 3.03
C PHE A 35 -9.74 13.13 3.14
N LYS A 36 -8.95 14.00 3.76
CA LYS A 36 -9.19 15.45 3.72
C LYS A 36 -9.01 16.01 2.29
N LYS A 37 -8.02 15.54 1.54
CA LYS A 37 -7.77 15.93 0.14
C LYS A 37 -8.85 15.40 -0.81
N ILE A 38 -9.27 14.15 -0.63
CA ILE A 38 -10.40 13.55 -1.38
C ILE A 38 -11.71 14.29 -1.03
N GLY A 39 -11.89 14.65 0.25
CA GLY A 39 -13.03 15.45 0.71
C GLY A 39 -14.37 14.79 0.42
N HIS A 40 -15.30 15.55 -0.15
CA HIS A 40 -16.64 15.09 -0.56
C HIS A 40 -16.71 14.61 -2.01
N GLN A 41 -15.55 14.48 -2.68
CA GLN A 41 -15.54 14.03 -4.06
C GLN A 41 -15.95 12.56 -4.16
N LYS A 42 -16.49 12.15 -5.30
CA LYS A 42 -16.89 10.77 -5.53
C LYS A 42 -15.65 9.89 -5.66
N PHE A 43 -15.56 8.87 -4.82
CA PHE A 43 -14.58 7.79 -4.91
C PHE A 43 -15.28 6.45 -4.67
N LEU A 44 -14.70 5.38 -5.18
CA LEU A 44 -15.10 4.02 -4.84
C LEU A 44 -14.05 3.43 -3.91
N GLU A 45 -14.47 2.85 -2.78
CA GLU A 45 -13.59 2.16 -1.84
C GLU A 45 -13.97 0.68 -1.75
N ILE A 46 -13.02 -0.19 -2.05
CA ILE A 46 -13.14 -1.65 -1.94
C ILE A 46 -12.25 -2.10 -0.79
N LYS A 47 -12.85 -2.77 0.20
CA LYS A 47 -12.21 -2.98 1.50
C LYS A 47 -11.71 -4.40 1.69
N ASN A 48 -10.69 -4.52 2.55
CA ASN A 48 -10.19 -5.80 3.08
C ASN A 48 -9.70 -6.79 2.00
N ILE A 49 -9.09 -6.27 0.92
CA ILE A 49 -8.47 -7.09 -0.13
C ILE A 49 -7.19 -7.71 0.41
N GLU A 50 -7.04 -9.02 0.27
CA GLU A 50 -5.76 -9.67 0.58
C GLU A 50 -4.72 -9.27 -0.44
N THR A 51 -3.56 -8.82 0.04
CA THR A 51 -2.54 -8.21 -0.81
C THR A 51 -1.18 -8.80 -0.53
N GLU A 52 -0.54 -9.27 -1.59
CA GLU A 52 0.85 -9.71 -1.59
C GLU A 52 1.69 -8.63 -2.27
N ILE A 53 2.79 -8.21 -1.64
CA ILE A 53 3.74 -7.27 -2.25
C ILE A 53 5.10 -7.93 -2.31
N TYR A 54 5.61 -8.07 -3.53
CA TYR A 54 6.99 -8.44 -3.79
C TYR A 54 7.74 -7.18 -4.23
N ALA A 55 8.92 -6.96 -3.66
CA ALA A 55 9.82 -5.90 -4.07
C ALA A 55 11.17 -6.51 -4.40
N ALA A 56 11.69 -6.24 -5.59
CA ALA A 56 13.00 -6.67 -6.04
C ALA A 56 13.85 -5.44 -6.41
N GLY A 57 14.96 -5.27 -5.70
CA GLY A 57 16.01 -4.31 -6.03
C GLY A 57 17.33 -5.03 -6.33
N LYS A 58 18.36 -4.27 -6.69
CA LYS A 58 19.70 -4.83 -6.97
C LYS A 58 20.33 -5.56 -5.77
N LEU A 59 20.04 -5.11 -4.55
CA LEU A 59 20.70 -5.58 -3.32
C LEU A 59 19.87 -6.58 -2.51
N SER A 60 18.55 -6.58 -2.67
CA SER A 60 17.67 -7.45 -1.91
C SER A 60 16.31 -7.62 -2.59
N SER A 61 15.69 -8.75 -2.30
CA SER A 61 14.28 -9.00 -2.55
C SER A 61 13.55 -9.08 -1.21
N SER A 62 12.28 -8.68 -1.20
CA SER A 62 11.42 -8.82 -0.03
C SER A 62 10.01 -9.20 -0.44
N PHE A 63 9.35 -9.95 0.43
CA PHE A 63 7.96 -10.37 0.28
C PHE A 63 7.20 -10.04 1.55
N GLN A 64 6.02 -9.44 1.40
CA GLN A 64 5.18 -9.06 2.53
C GLN A 64 3.70 -9.29 2.21
N LEU A 65 2.97 -9.73 3.25
CA LEU A 65 1.52 -9.96 3.21
C LEU A 65 0.79 -8.86 3.96
N PHE A 66 -0.25 -8.32 3.32
CA PHE A 66 -1.08 -7.25 3.84
C PHE A 66 -2.57 -7.54 3.62
N THR A 67 -3.40 -6.79 4.34
CA THR A 67 -4.75 -6.47 3.88
C THR A 67 -4.73 -5.03 3.38
N CYS A 68 -5.50 -4.72 2.35
CA CYS A 68 -5.59 -3.35 1.85
C CYS A 68 -7.03 -2.90 1.60
N ASP A 69 -7.20 -1.59 1.56
CA ASP A 69 -8.35 -0.96 0.93
C ASP A 69 -7.88 -0.40 -0.41
N VAL A 70 -8.59 -0.71 -1.49
CA VAL A 70 -8.37 -0.13 -2.81
C VAL A 70 -9.34 1.03 -2.98
N ILE A 71 -8.82 2.20 -3.33
CA ILE A 71 -9.63 3.38 -3.63
C ILE A 71 -9.42 3.76 -5.09
N LEU A 72 -10.53 3.84 -5.82
CA LEU A 72 -10.60 4.38 -7.17
C LEU A 72 -11.08 5.83 -7.05
N PHE A 73 -10.22 6.78 -7.37
CA PHE A 73 -10.51 8.18 -7.23
C PHE A 73 -9.91 8.95 -8.40
N ASP A 74 -10.78 9.60 -9.18
CA ASP A 74 -10.38 10.35 -10.37
C ASP A 74 -9.55 9.44 -11.31
N GLU A 75 -8.32 9.81 -11.66
CA GLU A 75 -7.39 8.99 -12.46
C GLU A 75 -6.31 8.33 -11.59
N LYS A 76 -6.63 8.04 -10.33
CA LYS A 76 -5.66 7.56 -9.34
C LYS A 76 -6.18 6.30 -8.66
N LEU A 77 -5.39 5.23 -8.76
CA LEU A 77 -5.59 4.01 -7.99
C LEU A 77 -4.76 4.10 -6.72
N LEU A 78 -5.42 4.06 -5.57
CA LEU A 78 -4.78 4.11 -4.27
C LEU A 78 -4.93 2.78 -3.55
N ILE A 79 -3.86 2.33 -2.90
CA ILE A 79 -3.79 1.07 -2.15
C ILE A 79 -3.37 1.43 -0.72
N ILE A 80 -4.32 1.36 0.21
CA ILE A 80 -4.09 1.66 1.62
C ILE A 80 -3.74 0.36 2.34
N LEU A 81 -2.47 0.16 2.66
CA LEU A 81 -2.01 -1.06 3.31
C LEU A 81 -2.29 -1.06 4.81
N ARG A 82 -2.60 -2.25 5.32
CA ARG A 82 -2.73 -2.57 6.74
C ARG A 82 -2.04 -3.89 7.03
N LYS A 83 -1.28 -3.96 8.12
CA LYS A 83 -0.73 -5.25 8.57
C LYS A 83 -1.88 -6.14 8.98
N LYS A 84 -1.86 -7.39 8.50
CA LYS A 84 -2.84 -8.41 8.88
C LYS A 84 -2.87 -8.61 10.40
N ILE A 85 -1.70 -8.57 11.03
CA ILE A 85 -1.54 -8.66 12.48
C ILE A 85 -1.73 -7.27 13.11
N PHE A 86 -2.64 -7.16 14.07
CA PHE A 86 -3.03 -5.93 14.80
C PHE A 86 -3.66 -4.80 13.96
N ASN A 87 -4.02 -5.05 12.69
CA ASN A 87 -4.68 -4.07 11.82
C ASN A 87 -3.97 -2.70 11.78
N MET A 88 -2.64 -2.71 11.90
CA MET A 88 -1.86 -1.48 11.98
C MET A 88 -1.83 -0.80 10.61
N GLN A 89 -2.17 0.48 10.57
CA GLN A 89 -2.05 1.31 9.37
C GLN A 89 -0.61 1.30 8.87
N GLN A 90 -0.45 1.10 7.57
CA GLN A 90 0.83 1.10 6.86
C GLN A 90 0.79 2.13 5.73
N SER A 91 1.79 2.06 4.84
CA SER A 91 1.91 2.99 3.73
C SER A 91 0.70 3.00 2.81
N ILE A 92 0.40 4.18 2.30
CA ILE A 92 -0.54 4.39 1.20
C ILE A 92 0.28 4.45 -0.09
N ILE A 93 -0.04 3.58 -1.04
CA ILE A 93 0.59 3.51 -2.36
C ILE A 93 -0.36 4.13 -3.37
N GLN A 94 0.14 5.04 -4.21
CA GLN A 94 -0.57 5.53 -5.40
C GLN A 94 0.05 4.88 -6.63
N ILE A 95 -0.78 4.24 -7.45
CA ILE A 95 -0.38 3.76 -8.77
C ILE A 95 -0.66 4.88 -9.77
N ALA A 96 0.41 5.33 -10.42
CA ALA A 96 0.40 6.44 -11.36
C ALA A 96 0.51 5.94 -12.80
N LYS A 97 -0.12 6.67 -13.73
CA LYS A 97 -0.01 6.42 -15.18
C LYS A 97 1.33 6.91 -15.74
N ASN A 98 1.85 8.02 -15.22
CA ASN A 98 3.09 8.63 -15.70
C ASN A 98 3.88 9.29 -14.56
N GLU A 99 5.12 9.69 -14.86
CA GLU A 99 6.03 10.32 -13.90
C GLU A 99 5.54 11.70 -13.41
N TYR A 100 4.68 12.35 -14.21
CA TYR A 100 4.12 13.67 -13.93
C TYR A 100 2.85 13.62 -13.08
N THR A 101 2.37 12.43 -12.71
CA THR A 101 1.16 12.28 -11.94
C THR A 101 1.37 12.88 -10.56
N GLU A 102 0.59 13.91 -10.23
CA GLU A 102 0.66 14.57 -8.94
C GLU A 102 0.41 13.57 -7.81
N LYS A 103 1.33 13.56 -6.84
CA LYS A 103 1.19 12.78 -5.62
C LYS A 103 0.15 13.42 -4.73
N LEU A 104 -0.90 12.67 -4.38
CA LEU A 104 -1.89 13.18 -3.43
C LEU A 104 -1.30 13.36 -2.02
N ASP A 105 -1.78 14.38 -1.32
CA ASP A 105 -1.46 14.57 0.10
C ASP A 105 -1.83 13.32 0.90
N GLY A 106 -0.97 12.94 1.84
CA GLY A 106 -1.14 11.72 2.61
C GLY A 106 -0.64 10.44 1.92
N VAL A 107 -0.38 10.44 0.61
CA VAL A 107 0.25 9.29 -0.05
C VAL A 107 1.68 9.12 0.45
N SER A 108 2.06 7.87 0.75
CA SER A 108 3.40 7.56 1.22
C SER A 108 4.34 7.37 0.03
N LYS A 109 3.92 6.57 -0.95
CA LYS A 109 4.72 6.18 -2.11
C LYS A 109 3.91 6.28 -3.40
N VAL A 110 4.56 6.68 -4.49
CA VAL A 110 3.98 6.66 -5.83
C VAL A 110 4.77 5.64 -6.65
N TYR A 111 4.06 4.70 -7.26
CA TYR A 111 4.64 3.72 -8.17
C TYR A 111 4.06 3.94 -9.57
N LEU A 112 4.93 3.91 -10.56
CA LEU A 112 4.56 4.02 -11.97
C LEU A 112 4.10 2.66 -12.46
N LEU A 113 2.89 2.59 -13.02
CA LEU A 113 2.35 1.38 -13.62
C LEU A 113 3.18 0.99 -14.86
N GLU A 114 3.71 -0.23 -14.88
CA GLU A 114 4.38 -0.78 -16.06
C GLU A 114 3.44 -1.72 -16.82
N LYS A 115 2.77 -2.59 -16.06
CA LYS A 115 1.84 -3.58 -16.61
C LYS A 115 0.87 -4.00 -15.51
N TYR A 116 -0.32 -4.42 -15.91
CA TYR A 116 -1.18 -5.23 -15.05
C TYR A 116 -1.64 -6.49 -15.79
N GLU A 117 -1.88 -7.54 -15.02
CA GLU A 117 -2.40 -8.82 -15.48
C GLU A 117 -3.59 -9.17 -14.59
N THR A 118 -4.66 -9.66 -15.19
CA THR A 118 -5.85 -10.12 -14.44
C THR A 118 -5.95 -11.63 -14.58
N SER A 119 -6.17 -12.33 -13.48
CA SER A 119 -6.57 -13.74 -13.43
C SER A 119 -7.93 -13.86 -12.77
N GLU A 120 -8.50 -15.07 -12.70
CA GLU A 120 -9.86 -15.33 -12.22
C GLU A 120 -10.20 -14.62 -10.90
N ARG A 121 -9.23 -14.50 -9.98
CA ARG A 121 -9.45 -13.91 -8.65
C ARG A 121 -8.47 -12.80 -8.27
N LYS A 122 -7.46 -12.53 -9.11
CA LYS A 122 -6.37 -11.62 -8.76
C LYS A 122 -6.12 -10.57 -9.82
N ILE A 123 -5.76 -9.38 -9.37
CA ILE A 123 -5.11 -8.36 -10.20
C ILE A 123 -3.65 -8.27 -9.77
N LYS A 124 -2.76 -8.51 -10.71
CA LYS A 124 -1.31 -8.41 -10.54
C LYS A 124 -0.82 -7.13 -11.19
N ILE A 125 -0.31 -6.21 -10.38
CA ILE A 125 0.20 -4.91 -10.81
C ILE A 125 1.72 -4.95 -10.73
N LYS A 126 2.38 -4.76 -11.87
CA LYS A 126 3.83 -4.54 -11.97
C LYS A 126 4.08 -3.05 -12.06
N ALA A 127 4.87 -2.53 -11.14
CA ALA A 127 5.11 -1.10 -11.03
C ALA A 127 6.53 -0.80 -10.56
N THR A 128 7.06 0.37 -10.94
CA THR A 128 8.40 0.80 -10.53
C THR A 128 8.31 2.04 -9.66
N GLN A 129 9.11 2.08 -8.60
CA GLN A 129 9.22 3.27 -7.77
C GLN A 129 10.19 4.27 -8.41
N HIS A 130 9.69 5.48 -8.71
CA HIS A 130 10.47 6.54 -9.34
C HIS A 130 11.22 7.38 -8.30
N LEU A 131 12.21 6.77 -7.65
CA LEU A 131 13.14 7.41 -6.70
C LEU A 131 14.57 6.97 -7.02
N ILE A 132 15.54 7.50 -6.26
CA ILE A 132 17.00 7.33 -6.43
C ILE A 132 17.42 5.87 -6.68
N VAL A 133 16.68 4.89 -6.14
CA VAL A 133 16.88 3.47 -6.42
C VAL A 133 15.66 2.93 -7.15
N LYS A 134 15.83 2.59 -8.44
CA LYS A 134 14.83 1.84 -9.21
C LYS A 134 14.66 0.47 -8.56
N ALA A 135 13.50 0.25 -7.97
CA ALA A 135 13.06 -1.05 -7.47
C ALA A 135 11.77 -1.43 -8.19
N HIS A 136 11.69 -2.68 -8.62
CA HIS A 136 10.52 -3.25 -9.25
C HIS A 136 9.63 -3.83 -8.17
N PHE A 137 8.35 -3.52 -8.27
CA PHE A 137 7.32 -3.97 -7.35
C PHE A 137 6.27 -4.77 -8.09
N GLU A 138 5.84 -5.85 -7.47
CA GLU A 138 4.68 -6.61 -7.88
C GLU A 138 3.67 -6.59 -6.73
N ILE A 139 2.47 -6.09 -7.00
CA ILE A 139 1.37 -6.02 -6.05
C ILE A 139 0.26 -6.94 -6.56
N ASN A 140 0.00 -8.02 -5.84
CA ASN A 140 -1.10 -8.94 -6.16
C ASN A 140 -2.26 -8.67 -5.23
N LEU A 141 -3.36 -8.15 -5.78
CA LEU A 141 -4.63 -7.91 -5.13
C LEU A 141 -5.53 -9.13 -5.33
N ASN A 142 -5.96 -9.78 -4.25
CA ASN A 142 -6.81 -10.98 -4.30
C ASN A 142 -8.24 -10.66 -3.83
N PHE A 143 -9.19 -10.78 -4.75
CA PHE A 143 -10.58 -10.38 -4.57
C PHE A 143 -11.51 -11.50 -4.07
N LYS A 144 -10.98 -12.65 -3.61
CA LYS A 144 -11.74 -13.74 -2.95
C LYS A 144 -13.21 -13.90 -3.42
N ASP A 145 -13.39 -14.35 -4.65
CA ASP A 145 -14.69 -14.61 -5.30
C ASP A 145 -15.60 -13.39 -5.53
N ASN A 146 -15.12 -12.17 -5.25
CA ASN A 146 -15.83 -10.94 -5.59
C ASN A 146 -15.48 -10.47 -7.01
N PHE A 147 -16.02 -11.19 -7.99
CA PHE A 147 -15.77 -10.94 -9.42
C PHE A 147 -16.19 -9.54 -9.88
N ASN A 148 -17.23 -8.96 -9.26
CA ASN A 148 -17.69 -7.61 -9.60
C ASN A 148 -16.65 -6.56 -9.22
N GLU A 149 -16.11 -6.62 -8.00
CA GLU A 149 -15.06 -5.70 -7.56
C GLU A 149 -13.78 -5.86 -8.39
N LEU A 150 -13.39 -7.10 -8.70
CA LEU A 150 -12.26 -7.38 -9.58
C LEU A 150 -12.47 -6.74 -10.96
N LYS A 151 -13.65 -6.91 -11.55
CA LYS A 151 -14.01 -6.33 -12.84
C LYS A 151 -13.93 -4.80 -12.79
N THR A 152 -14.53 -4.17 -11.78
CA THR A 152 -14.51 -2.71 -11.62
C THR A 152 -13.09 -2.15 -11.50
N VAL A 153 -12.20 -2.79 -10.74
CA VAL A 153 -10.82 -2.33 -10.62
C VAL A 153 -10.06 -2.54 -11.93
N SER A 154 -10.27 -3.67 -12.62
CA SER A 154 -9.62 -3.97 -13.90
C SER A 154 -10.03 -2.98 -15.00
N GLU A 155 -11.32 -2.66 -15.08
CA GLU A 155 -11.88 -1.64 -15.99
C GLU A 155 -11.29 -0.27 -15.69
N PHE A 156 -11.26 0.14 -14.42
CA PHE A 156 -10.65 1.41 -14.01
C PHE A 156 -9.18 1.51 -14.43
N ILE A 157 -8.37 0.47 -14.21
CA ILE A 157 -6.97 0.47 -14.62
C ILE A 157 -6.85 0.62 -16.14
N ASN A 158 -7.68 -0.10 -16.90
CA ASN A 158 -7.65 -0.06 -18.37
C ASN A 158 -8.07 1.31 -18.94
N GLU A 159 -9.05 1.97 -18.33
CA GLU A 159 -9.61 3.23 -18.83
C GLU A 159 -8.84 4.46 -18.36
N LYS A 160 -8.31 4.44 -17.13
CA LYS A 160 -7.73 5.62 -16.47
C LYS A 160 -6.21 5.59 -16.36
N LEU A 161 -5.61 4.40 -16.30
CA LEU A 161 -4.17 4.26 -16.05
C LEU A 161 -3.36 3.74 -17.24
N LYS A 162 -4.04 3.36 -18.33
CA LYS A 162 -3.45 3.00 -19.62
C LYS A 162 -3.56 4.18 -20.57
#